data_AF-A0A661UNH8-F1
#
_entry.id   AF-A0A661UNH8-F1
#
_cell.length_a   1.000
_cell.length_b   1.000
_cell.length_c   1.000
_cell.angle_alpha   90.00
_cell.angle_beta   90.00
_cell.angle_gamma   90.00
#
_symmetry.space_group_name_H-M   'P 1'
#
loop_
_entity.id
_entity.type
_entity.pdbx_description
1 polymer ?
#
loop_
_entity_poly.entity_id
_entity_poly.type
_entity_poly.pdbx_seq_one_letter_code
_entity_poly.pdbx_strand_id
1 'polypeptide(L)'
;MKKTDWKDIAELVGIAAIVASLIFVGLQMKQAQDIAYSELDVSLLAIQAEATNLISANSDVWVRGNAGEELSPAETAVFSNLVALLNGRWFVEYRHATQLGRTDIAETIKYDWSAFLYQNPGARRVWLAREENLNKFRDILLTEGNKWTFWRDSINADLTRLDAIGE
;
A
#
# COMPACT_ATOMS: atom_id res chain seq x y z
N MET A 1 65.21 -10.48 8.90
CA MET A 1 63.77 -10.69 8.60
C MET A 1 63.20 -11.56 9.70
N LYS A 2 62.27 -11.04 10.53
CA LYS A 2 61.55 -11.87 11.51
C LYS A 2 60.75 -12.92 10.72
N LYS A 3 60.89 -14.20 11.06
CA LYS A 3 60.02 -15.24 10.50
C LYS A 3 58.61 -14.91 10.96
N THR A 4 57.75 -14.51 10.04
CA THR A 4 56.32 -14.37 10.31
C THR A 4 55.85 -15.70 10.89
N ASP A 5 55.27 -15.66 12.09
CA ASP A 5 54.79 -16.86 12.75
C ASP A 5 53.61 -17.40 11.92
N TRP A 6 53.67 -18.68 11.55
CA TRP A 6 52.60 -19.33 10.77
C TRP A 6 51.23 -19.17 11.45
N LYS A 7 51.24 -19.08 12.77
CA LYS A 7 50.06 -18.83 13.59
C LYS A 7 49.38 -17.49 13.26
N ASP A 8 50.15 -16.42 13.09
CA ASP A 8 49.60 -15.08 12.78
C ASP A 8 48.89 -15.08 11.41
N ILE A 9 49.44 -15.84 10.45
CA ILE A 9 48.83 -16.02 9.13
C ILE A 9 47.52 -16.79 9.25
N ALA A 10 47.49 -17.88 10.02
CA ALA A 10 46.29 -18.69 10.22
C ALA A 10 45.17 -17.90 10.93
N GLU A 11 45.50 -17.10 11.93
CA GLU A 11 44.55 -16.23 12.64
C GLU A 11 43.97 -15.15 11.70
N LEU A 12 44.81 -14.51 10.89
CA LEU A 12 44.36 -13.53 9.90
C LEU A 12 43.41 -14.14 8.88
N VAL A 13 43.73 -15.34 8.37
CA VAL A 13 42.86 -16.07 7.43
C VAL A 13 41.53 -16.44 8.10
N GLY A 14 41.54 -16.87 9.36
CA GLY A 14 40.33 -17.16 10.13
C GLY A 14 39.41 -15.95 10.29
N ILE A 15 39.96 -14.80 10.68
CA ILE A 15 39.21 -13.55 10.80
C ILE A 15 38.68 -13.11 9.43
N ALA A 16 39.49 -13.17 8.38
CA ALA A 16 39.07 -12.84 7.03
C ALA A 16 37.92 -13.74 6.55
N ALA A 17 37.95 -15.04 6.86
CA ALA A 17 36.88 -15.98 6.53
C ALA A 17 35.57 -15.64 7.27
N ILE A 18 35.64 -15.25 8.55
CA ILE A 18 34.46 -14.80 9.32
C ILE A 18 33.89 -13.51 8.73
N VAL A 19 34.73 -12.53 8.40
CA VAL A 19 34.26 -11.27 7.79
C VAL A 19 33.62 -11.55 6.42
N ALA A 20 34.23 -12.39 5.60
CA ALA A 20 33.69 -12.78 4.30
C ALA A 20 32.34 -13.50 4.43
N SER A 21 32.18 -14.39 5.42
CA SER A 21 30.90 -15.08 5.66
C SER A 21 29.79 -14.13 6.11
N LEU A 22 30.10 -13.15 6.96
CA LEU A 22 29.14 -12.11 7.37
C LEU A 22 28.69 -11.24 6.19
N ILE A 23 29.62 -10.84 5.32
CA ILE A 23 29.28 -10.08 4.09
C ILE A 23 28.37 -10.92 3.20
N PHE A 24 28.69 -12.20 3.02
CA PHE A 24 27.89 -13.11 2.20
C PHE A 24 26.45 -13.25 2.73
N VAL A 25 26.28 -13.42 4.04
CA VAL A 25 24.95 -13.46 4.69
C VAL A 25 24.20 -12.15 4.47
N GLY A 26 24.86 -10.99 4.63
CA GLY A 26 24.26 -9.69 4.38
C GLY A 26 23.77 -9.53 2.93
N LEU A 27 24.55 -10.00 1.95
CA LEU A 27 24.17 -10.00 0.54
C LEU A 27 22.98 -10.93 0.27
N GLN A 28 22.96 -12.13 0.86
CA GLN A 28 21.82 -13.05 0.72
C GLN A 28 20.52 -12.48 1.29
N MET A 29 20.59 -11.81 2.46
CA MET A 29 19.42 -11.16 3.05
C MET A 29 18.88 -10.05 2.14
N LYS A 30 19.77 -9.24 1.56
CA LYS A 30 19.38 -8.22 0.59
C LYS A 30 18.71 -8.82 -0.65
N GLN A 31 19.27 -9.89 -1.21
CA GLN A 31 18.67 -10.57 -2.36
C GLN A 31 17.29 -11.14 -2.05
N ALA A 32 17.12 -11.79 -0.89
CA ALA A 32 15.82 -12.33 -0.48
C ALA A 32 14.76 -11.21 -0.33
N GLN A 33 15.17 -10.06 0.21
CA GLN A 33 14.33 -8.88 0.33
C GLN A 33 13.95 -8.30 -1.05
N ASP A 34 14.92 -8.17 -1.98
CA ASP A 34 14.69 -7.69 -3.35
C ASP A 34 13.74 -8.63 -4.14
N ILE A 35 13.85 -9.95 -3.93
CA ILE A 35 12.95 -10.95 -4.53
C ILE A 35 11.54 -10.79 -3.97
N ALA A 36 11.39 -10.70 -2.64
CA ALA A 36 10.08 -10.54 -2.01
C ALA A 36 9.37 -9.25 -2.50
N TYR A 37 10.13 -8.18 -2.75
CA TYR A 37 9.57 -6.96 -3.34
C TYR A 37 9.13 -7.13 -4.78
N SER A 38 9.96 -7.80 -5.59
CA SER A 38 9.60 -8.09 -6.98
C SER A 38 8.32 -8.93 -7.07
N GLU A 39 8.13 -9.91 -6.18
CA GLU A 39 6.91 -10.71 -6.11
C GLU A 39 5.68 -9.88 -5.68
N LEU A 40 5.84 -8.96 -4.72
CA LEU A 40 4.78 -8.04 -4.32
C LEU A 40 4.38 -7.10 -5.46
N ASP A 41 5.34 -6.54 -6.20
CA ASP A 41 5.07 -5.67 -7.34
C ASP A 41 4.28 -6.41 -8.43
N VAL A 42 4.66 -7.65 -8.75
CA VAL A 42 3.91 -8.50 -9.70
C VAL A 42 2.50 -8.78 -9.19
N SER A 43 2.33 -9.05 -7.89
CA SER A 43 1.01 -9.27 -7.30
C SER A 43 0.13 -8.02 -7.36
N LEU A 44 0.68 -6.84 -7.06
CA LEU A 44 -0.02 -5.56 -7.14
C LEU A 44 -0.44 -5.23 -8.57
N LEU A 45 0.44 -5.48 -9.55
CA LEU A 45 0.11 -5.33 -10.98
C LEU A 45 -1.02 -6.29 -11.40
N ALA A 46 -1.01 -7.53 -10.92
CA ALA A 46 -2.09 -8.48 -11.20
C ALA A 46 -3.43 -8.03 -10.59
N ILE A 47 -3.42 -7.52 -9.35
CA ILE A 47 -4.60 -6.94 -8.70
C ILE A 47 -5.12 -5.72 -9.48
N GLN A 48 -4.22 -4.87 -9.99
CA GLN A 48 -4.59 -3.72 -10.80
C GLN A 48 -5.21 -4.13 -12.14
N ALA A 49 -4.62 -5.11 -12.83
CA ALA A 49 -5.17 -5.64 -14.07
C ALA A 49 -6.56 -6.23 -13.85
N GLU A 50 -6.74 -7.00 -12.78
CA GLU A 50 -8.04 -7.58 -12.43
C GLU A 50 -9.08 -6.51 -12.06
N ALA A 51 -8.70 -5.51 -11.26
CA ALA A 51 -9.59 -4.39 -10.96
C ALA A 51 -10.03 -3.65 -12.23
N THR A 52 -9.11 -3.45 -13.17
CA THR A 52 -9.40 -2.83 -14.48
C THR A 52 -10.35 -3.69 -15.31
N ASN A 53 -10.13 -5.00 -15.35
CA ASN A 53 -11.01 -5.95 -16.04
C ASN A 53 -12.41 -5.95 -15.44
N LEU A 54 -12.53 -5.98 -14.11
CA LEU A 54 -13.82 -5.96 -13.42
C LEU A 54 -14.57 -4.64 -13.62
N ILE A 55 -13.87 -3.50 -13.60
CA ILE A 55 -14.45 -2.19 -13.93
C ILE A 55 -14.91 -2.18 -15.39
N SER A 56 -14.09 -2.69 -16.33
CA SER A 56 -14.46 -2.75 -17.74
C SER A 56 -15.69 -3.64 -17.97
N ALA A 57 -15.76 -4.79 -17.29
CA ALA A 57 -16.87 -5.72 -17.39
C ALA A 57 -18.17 -5.19 -16.76
N ASN A 58 -18.08 -4.22 -15.84
CA ASN A 58 -19.21 -3.58 -15.16
C ASN A 58 -19.18 -2.06 -15.39
N SER A 59 -18.80 -1.64 -16.60
CA SER A 59 -18.52 -0.23 -16.89
C SER A 59 -19.74 0.67 -16.78
N ASP A 60 -20.94 0.16 -17.10
CA ASP A 60 -22.20 0.87 -16.91
C ASP A 60 -22.47 1.15 -15.42
N VAL A 61 -22.33 0.14 -14.56
CA VAL A 61 -22.49 0.24 -13.11
C VAL A 61 -21.45 1.20 -12.53
N TRP A 62 -20.21 1.13 -13.01
CA TRP A 62 -19.12 2.00 -12.58
C TRP A 62 -19.39 3.47 -12.90
N VAL A 63 -19.82 3.78 -14.12
CA VAL A 63 -20.13 5.15 -14.56
C VAL A 63 -21.32 5.69 -13.79
N ARG A 64 -22.44 4.95 -13.75
CA ARG A 64 -23.67 5.36 -13.03
C ARG A 64 -23.42 5.54 -11.54
N GLY A 65 -22.67 4.62 -10.93
CA GLY A 65 -22.27 4.69 -9.52
C GLY A 65 -21.46 5.93 -9.19
N ASN A 66 -20.49 6.28 -10.06
CA ASN A 66 -19.69 7.50 -9.89
C ASN A 66 -20.47 8.79 -10.12
N ALA A 67 -21.43 8.78 -11.05
CA ALA A 67 -22.37 9.88 -11.29
C ALA A 67 -23.40 10.06 -10.15
N GLY A 68 -23.49 9.09 -9.23
CA GLY A 68 -24.45 9.13 -8.13
C GLY A 68 -25.88 8.78 -8.58
N GLU A 69 -26.04 8.16 -9.73
CA GLU A 69 -27.32 7.64 -10.20
C GLU A 69 -27.84 6.52 -9.28
N GLU A 70 -29.15 6.29 -9.34
CA GLU A 70 -29.76 5.18 -8.61
C GLU A 70 -29.29 3.85 -9.20
N LEU A 71 -28.69 3.02 -8.35
CA LEU A 71 -28.29 1.65 -8.64
C LEU A 71 -29.25 0.70 -7.93
N SER A 72 -29.59 -0.41 -8.57
CA SER A 72 -30.26 -1.52 -7.90
C SER A 72 -29.41 -2.05 -6.73
N PRO A 73 -30.00 -2.82 -5.80
CA PRO A 73 -29.24 -3.42 -4.70
C PRO A 73 -28.06 -4.28 -5.16
N ALA A 74 -28.22 -5.02 -6.27
CA ALA A 74 -27.16 -5.85 -6.83
C ALA A 74 -26.02 -5.01 -7.43
N GLU A 75 -26.36 -3.99 -8.23
CA GLU A 75 -25.38 -3.06 -8.80
C GLU A 75 -24.65 -2.28 -7.70
N THR A 76 -25.35 -1.88 -6.63
CA THR A 76 -24.76 -1.21 -5.47
C THR A 76 -23.71 -2.09 -4.79
N ALA A 77 -23.97 -3.39 -4.66
CA ALA A 77 -23.01 -4.35 -4.11
C ALA A 77 -21.78 -4.49 -5.02
N VAL A 78 -21.97 -4.58 -6.34
CA VAL A 78 -20.87 -4.60 -7.32
C VAL A 78 -20.03 -3.34 -7.22
N PHE A 79 -20.64 -2.16 -7.29
CA PHE A 79 -19.94 -0.88 -7.20
C PHE A 79 -19.17 -0.73 -5.89
N SER A 80 -19.79 -1.11 -4.75
CA SER A 80 -19.14 -1.07 -3.44
C SER A 80 -17.92 -1.98 -3.34
N ASN A 81 -18.01 -3.18 -3.93
CA ASN A 81 -16.89 -4.12 -3.98
C ASN A 81 -15.75 -3.59 -4.85
N LEU A 82 -16.04 -2.96 -5.99
CA LEU A 82 -15.03 -2.33 -6.85
C LEU A 82 -14.29 -1.20 -6.11
N VAL A 83 -15.02 -0.32 -5.42
CA VAL A 83 -14.43 0.75 -4.62
C VAL A 83 -13.59 0.17 -3.47
N ALA A 84 -14.07 -0.88 -2.80
CA ALA A 84 -13.34 -1.55 -1.73
C ALA A 84 -12.04 -2.21 -2.24
N LEU A 85 -12.06 -2.83 -3.42
CA LEU A 85 -10.90 -3.41 -4.07
C LEU A 85 -9.84 -2.36 -4.39
N LEU A 86 -10.25 -1.23 -4.99
CA LEU A 86 -9.35 -0.11 -5.28
C LEU A 86 -8.73 0.45 -3.99
N ASN A 87 -9.55 0.74 -2.97
CA ASN A 87 -9.02 1.19 -1.68
C ASN A 87 -8.04 0.19 -1.06
N GLY A 88 -8.35 -1.11 -1.14
CA GLY A 88 -7.45 -2.17 -0.66
C GLY A 88 -6.08 -2.11 -1.32
N ARG A 89 -6.06 -2.00 -2.66
CA ARG A 89 -4.82 -1.84 -3.43
C ARG A 89 -4.03 -0.61 -2.97
N TRP A 90 -4.64 0.58 -3.01
CA TRP A 90 -3.95 1.83 -2.65
C TRP A 90 -3.44 1.83 -1.21
N PHE A 91 -4.22 1.29 -0.27
CA PHE A 91 -3.79 1.15 1.12
C PHE A 91 -2.60 0.21 1.29
N VAL A 92 -2.58 -0.93 0.58
CA VAL A 92 -1.46 -1.87 0.61
C VAL A 92 -0.21 -1.24 0.02
N GLU A 93 -0.32 -0.55 -1.12
CA GLU A 93 0.79 0.18 -1.74
C GLU A 93 1.35 1.26 -0.81
N TYR A 94 0.48 2.09 -0.21
CA TYR A 94 0.88 3.12 0.76
C TYR A 94 1.63 2.51 1.95
N ARG A 95 1.07 1.46 2.55
CA ARG A 95 1.63 0.80 3.72
C ARG A 95 3.00 0.23 3.39
N HIS A 96 3.11 -0.40 2.21
CA HIS A 96 4.35 -0.97 1.75
C HIS A 96 5.43 0.11 1.60
N ALA A 97 5.14 1.20 0.87
CA ALA A 97 6.07 2.32 0.73
C ALA A 97 6.51 2.90 2.09
N THR A 98 5.58 3.02 3.04
CA THR A 98 5.89 3.47 4.42
C THR A 98 6.82 2.51 5.15
N GLN A 99 6.58 1.19 5.05
CA GLN A 99 7.42 0.17 5.69
C GLN A 99 8.85 0.14 5.14
N LEU A 100 9.04 0.59 3.89
CA LEU A 100 10.36 0.75 3.27
C LEU A 100 11.06 2.07 3.60
N GLY A 101 10.43 2.94 4.39
CA GLY A 101 10.92 4.30 4.64
C GLY A 101 10.83 5.22 3.41
N ARG A 102 10.11 4.82 2.36
CA ARG A 102 9.90 5.59 1.11
C ARG A 102 8.71 6.53 1.27
N THR A 103 8.87 7.49 2.17
CA THR A 103 7.82 8.45 2.56
C THR A 103 7.35 9.32 1.39
N ASP A 104 8.24 9.66 0.46
CA ASP A 104 7.95 10.37 -0.79
C ASP A 104 6.95 9.62 -1.68
N ILE A 105 7.15 8.32 -1.84
CA ILE A 105 6.25 7.47 -2.63
C ILE A 105 4.94 7.23 -1.90
N ALA A 106 5.00 7.00 -0.58
CA ALA A 106 3.79 6.83 0.23
C ALA A 106 2.88 8.07 0.13
N GLU A 107 3.45 9.27 0.21
CA GLU A 107 2.69 10.52 0.06
C GLU A 107 2.11 10.66 -1.35
N THR A 108 2.88 10.32 -2.39
CA THR A 108 2.37 10.34 -3.79
C THR A 108 1.17 9.41 -3.96
N ILE A 109 1.26 8.16 -3.47
CA ILE A 109 0.16 7.19 -3.50
C ILE A 109 -1.09 7.73 -2.79
N LYS A 110 -0.90 8.34 -1.61
CA LYS A 110 -1.99 8.95 -0.85
C LYS A 110 -2.64 10.09 -1.64
N TYR A 111 -1.85 10.97 -2.26
CA TYR A 111 -2.36 12.07 -3.07
C TYR A 111 -3.10 11.59 -4.31
N ASP A 112 -2.59 10.57 -5.00
CA ASP A 112 -3.24 9.98 -6.18
C ASP A 112 -4.60 9.37 -5.81
N TRP A 113 -4.69 8.69 -4.67
CA TRP A 113 -5.97 8.18 -4.18
C TRP A 113 -6.95 9.29 -3.79
N SER A 114 -6.49 10.34 -3.08
CA SER A 114 -7.31 11.51 -2.77
C SER A 114 -7.81 12.21 -4.03
N ALA A 115 -6.94 12.41 -5.02
CA ALA A 115 -7.31 13.01 -6.31
C ALA A 115 -8.32 12.15 -7.08
N PHE A 116 -8.14 10.83 -7.07
CA PHE A 116 -9.09 9.90 -7.66
C PHE A 116 -10.48 10.03 -7.00
N LEU A 117 -10.55 10.03 -5.66
CA LEU A 117 -11.82 10.17 -4.94
C LEU A 117 -12.47 11.54 -5.19
N TYR A 118 -11.68 12.61 -5.28
CA TYR A 118 -12.18 13.94 -5.61
C TYR A 118 -12.84 13.97 -7.01
N GLN A 119 -12.21 13.33 -8.00
CA GLN A 119 -12.73 13.23 -9.37
C GLN A 119 -13.92 12.27 -9.50
N ASN A 120 -14.16 11.40 -8.52
CA ASN A 120 -15.15 10.34 -8.55
C ASN A 120 -16.06 10.41 -7.29
N PRO A 121 -17.00 11.37 -7.22
CA PRO A 121 -17.77 11.67 -6.01
C PRO A 121 -18.63 10.48 -5.53
N GLY A 122 -19.15 9.65 -6.45
CA GLY A 122 -19.84 8.43 -6.09
C GLY A 122 -18.95 7.41 -5.37
N ALA A 123 -17.73 7.19 -5.87
CA ALA A 123 -16.73 6.35 -5.19
C ALA A 123 -16.34 6.94 -3.83
N ARG A 124 -16.12 8.26 -3.73
CA ARG A 124 -15.84 8.96 -2.45
C ARG A 124 -16.94 8.71 -1.42
N ARG A 125 -18.20 8.85 -1.79
CA ARG A 125 -19.34 8.60 -0.89
C ARG A 125 -19.36 7.17 -0.36
N VAL A 126 -19.19 6.18 -1.24
CA VAL A 126 -19.18 4.76 -0.88
C VAL A 126 -17.97 4.42 0.00
N TRP A 127 -16.79 4.96 -0.34
CA TRP A 127 -15.58 4.79 0.46
C TRP A 127 -15.74 5.38 1.87
N LEU A 128 -16.26 6.60 1.99
CA LEU A 128 -16.52 7.25 3.27
C LEU A 128 -17.47 6.43 4.15
N ALA A 129 -18.60 5.98 3.59
CA ALA A 129 -19.56 5.15 4.31
C ALA A 129 -18.94 3.83 4.79
N ARG A 130 -18.12 3.20 3.96
CA ARG A 130 -17.38 1.99 4.32
C ARG A 130 -16.38 2.24 5.45
N GLU A 131 -15.55 3.28 5.35
CA GLU A 131 -14.55 3.59 6.38
C GLU A 131 -15.17 4.05 7.70
N GLU A 132 -16.31 4.75 7.66
CA GLU A 132 -17.08 5.06 8.86
C GLU A 132 -17.57 3.78 9.55
N ASN A 133 -18.14 2.84 8.79
CA ASN A 133 -18.59 1.56 9.33
C ASN A 133 -17.44 0.74 9.91
N LEU A 134 -16.32 0.64 9.18
CA LEU A 134 -15.14 -0.10 9.66
C LEU A 134 -14.51 0.53 10.90
N ASN A 135 -14.47 1.86 10.99
CA ASN A 135 -13.90 2.53 12.14
C ASN A 135 -14.71 2.31 13.42
N LYS A 136 -16.05 2.22 13.33
CA LYS A 136 -16.89 1.83 14.48
C LYS A 136 -16.43 0.49 15.09
N PHE A 137 -16.13 -0.50 14.25
CA PHE A 137 -15.62 -1.79 14.73
C PHE A 137 -14.17 -1.73 15.20
N ARG A 138 -13.30 -0.99 14.49
CA ARG A 138 -11.89 -0.81 14.86
C ARG A 138 -11.76 -0.13 16.22
N ASP A 139 -12.59 0.87 16.53
CA ASP A 139 -12.58 1.56 17.82
C ASP A 139 -12.96 0.63 18.99
N ILE A 140 -13.79 -0.38 18.73
CA ILE A 140 -14.18 -1.40 19.72
C ILE A 140 -13.07 -2.45 19.89
N LEU A 141 -12.45 -2.87 18.79
CA LEU A 141 -11.55 -4.03 18.77
C LEU A 141 -10.07 -3.69 18.97
N LEU A 142 -9.64 -2.46 18.67
CA LEU A 142 -8.24 -2.05 18.73
C LEU A 142 -7.95 -1.19 19.96
N THR A 143 -6.88 -1.54 20.68
CA THR A 143 -6.32 -0.71 21.76
C THR A 143 -5.76 0.60 21.20
N GLU A 144 -5.75 1.67 22.01
CA GLU A 144 -5.49 3.06 21.58
C GLU A 144 -4.21 3.28 20.75
N GLY A 145 -3.20 2.42 20.88
CA GLY A 145 -1.95 2.52 20.10
C GLY A 145 -1.99 1.97 18.68
N ASN A 146 -3.09 1.36 18.23
CA ASN A 146 -3.18 0.67 16.93
C ASN A 146 -4.34 1.17 16.06
N LYS A 147 -4.86 2.38 16.34
CA LYS A 147 -5.98 2.95 15.59
C LYS A 147 -5.54 3.35 14.18
N TRP A 148 -5.93 2.53 13.20
CA TRP A 148 -5.67 2.76 11.77
C TRP A 148 -6.55 3.87 11.15
N THR A 149 -7.03 4.83 11.95
CA THR A 149 -7.83 5.95 11.44
C THR A 149 -6.99 6.89 10.57
N PHE A 150 -5.65 6.85 10.71
CA PHE A 150 -4.74 7.72 9.97
C PHE A 150 -5.01 7.73 8.47
N TRP A 151 -5.30 6.57 7.85
CA TRP A 151 -5.52 6.49 6.40
C TRP A 151 -6.78 7.25 5.99
N ARG A 152 -7.89 7.03 6.69
CA ARG A 152 -9.13 7.77 6.45
C ARG A 152 -8.92 9.25 6.72
N ASP A 153 -8.31 9.58 7.84
CA ASP A 153 -8.18 10.96 8.31
C ASP A 153 -7.24 11.78 7.42
N SER A 154 -6.15 11.19 6.92
CA SER A 154 -5.21 11.84 6.01
C SER A 154 -5.85 12.08 4.63
N ILE A 155 -6.53 11.07 4.07
CA ILE A 155 -7.27 11.20 2.81
C ILE A 155 -8.38 12.25 2.95
N ASN A 156 -9.12 12.27 4.06
CA ASN A 156 -10.13 13.30 4.31
C ASN A 156 -9.54 14.70 4.39
N ALA A 157 -8.39 14.87 5.06
CA ALA A 157 -7.72 16.17 5.13
C ALA A 157 -7.32 16.67 3.73
N ASP A 158 -6.83 15.79 2.86
CA ASP A 158 -6.48 16.14 1.49
C ASP A 158 -7.72 16.42 0.63
N LEU A 159 -8.80 15.65 0.79
CA LEU A 159 -10.09 15.92 0.14
C LEU A 159 -10.66 17.28 0.54
N THR A 160 -10.62 17.64 1.82
CA THR A 160 -11.06 18.97 2.29
C THR A 160 -10.24 20.10 1.66
N ARG A 161 -8.93 19.90 1.46
CA ARG A 161 -8.08 20.88 0.77
C ARG A 161 -8.43 21.00 -0.70
N LEU A 162 -8.71 19.89 -1.39
CA LEU A 162 -9.12 19.88 -2.79
C LEU A 162 -10.47 20.57 -2.98
N ASP A 163 -11.44 20.29 -2.10
CA ASP A 163 -12.77 20.93 -2.10
C ASP A 163 -12.63 22.47 -1.99
N ALA A 164 -11.74 22.96 -1.10
CA ALA A 164 -11.52 24.40 -0.91
C ALA A 164 -10.84 25.12 -2.10
N ILE A 165 -10.23 24.38 -3.03
CA ILE A 165 -9.60 24.96 -4.25
C ILE A 165 -10.59 24.95 -5.43
N GLY A 166 -11.57 24.05 -5.40
CA GLY A 166 -12.56 23.89 -6.47
C GLY A 166 -13.74 24.87 -6.43
N GLU A 167 -13.94 25.58 -5.33
CA GLU A 167 -14.94 26.66 -5.14
C GLU A 167 -14.41 28.03 -5.61
#